data_AF-A0A6L7XED8-F1
#
_entry.id   AF-A0A6L7XED8-F1
#
_cell.length_a   1.000
_cell.length_b   1.000
_cell.length_c   1.000
_cell.angle_alpha   90.00
_cell.angle_beta   90.00
_cell.angle_gamma   90.00
#
_symmetry.space_group_name_H-M   'P 1'
#
loop_
_entity.id
_entity.type
_entity.pdbx_description
1 polymer ?
#
loop_
_entity_poly.entity_id
_entity_poly.type
_entity_poly.pdbx_seq_one_letter_code
_entity_poly.pdbx_strand_id
1 'polypeptide(L)'
;SLRQRLAVLRAGLALRRLDPEDRALDDMTFGEWLTARGQDTTAIETFWDLIVLPTVNAAAADASLKLAAKVFVTGLLTEAGAADIGWARVPLSALHGDAARRALEAAGGEVRSRVPVKAVRPGGEGLEVQTDEQVIEADSVVVAVPHDAVAALLPSGTVAAQDRLVELGTSPIVNVHLVYDRPVTDLDFFATVGSDAQYVFDRTAGAGLDDGRQCLAVSLSAADSYIGMASGDLVSHFTAELARLLPAATGATVTESIVTRENSATFLGLPGTDSLRAGAESGLPGVYLAGAWTDTGWPATMEGAVRSGTGAGRLAARFASRSAGGEAPGSAR
;
A
#
# COMPACT_ATOMS: atom_id res chain seq x y z
N SER A 1 -2.81 -3.65 -32.28
CA SER A 1 -3.58 -3.35 -33.50
C SER A 1 -4.72 -2.36 -33.22
N LEU A 2 -5.34 -1.74 -34.23
CA LEU A 2 -6.51 -0.84 -34.02
C LEU A 2 -7.68 -1.57 -33.33
N ARG A 3 -7.90 -2.84 -33.69
CA ARG A 3 -8.91 -3.71 -33.07
C ARG A 3 -8.68 -3.87 -31.56
N GLN A 4 -7.43 -4.11 -31.14
CA GLN A 4 -7.07 -4.23 -29.72
C GLN A 4 -7.30 -2.91 -28.98
N ARG A 5 -6.89 -1.77 -29.57
CA ARG A 5 -7.14 -0.44 -28.97
C ARG A 5 -8.64 -0.16 -28.78
N LEU A 6 -9.47 -0.50 -29.76
CA LEU A 6 -10.92 -0.38 -29.64
C LEU A 6 -11.50 -1.33 -28.58
N ALA A 7 -10.95 -2.54 -28.44
CA ALA A 7 -11.36 -3.48 -27.42
C ALA A 7 -11.04 -2.94 -26.01
N VAL A 8 -9.83 -2.42 -25.79
CA VAL A 8 -9.42 -1.77 -24.54
C VAL A 8 -10.34 -0.59 -24.20
N LEU A 9 -10.61 0.29 -25.18
CA LEU A 9 -11.53 1.43 -24.97
C LEU A 9 -12.93 0.98 -24.55
N ARG A 10 -13.49 -0.06 -25.19
CA ARG A 10 -14.81 -0.61 -24.82
C ARG A 10 -14.80 -1.19 -23.42
N ALA A 11 -13.75 -1.94 -23.06
CA ALA A 11 -13.59 -2.47 -21.70
C ALA A 11 -13.45 -1.33 -20.68
N GLY A 12 -12.67 -0.28 -20.96
CA GLY A 12 -12.56 0.90 -20.09
C GLY A 12 -13.89 1.65 -19.90
N LEU A 13 -14.68 1.80 -20.95
CA LEU A 13 -16.04 2.37 -20.84
C LEU A 13 -16.99 1.51 -20.01
N ALA A 14 -16.85 0.17 -20.09
CA ALA A 14 -17.60 -0.75 -19.23
C ALA A 14 -17.12 -0.67 -17.76
N LEU A 15 -15.81 -0.52 -17.55
CA LEU A 15 -15.19 -0.42 -16.23
C LEU A 15 -15.64 0.85 -15.51
N ARG A 16 -15.73 1.97 -16.23
CA ARG A 16 -16.25 3.25 -15.72
C ARG A 16 -17.68 3.17 -15.16
N ARG A 17 -18.47 2.18 -15.59
CA ARG A 17 -19.85 1.99 -15.14
C ARG A 17 -19.97 1.10 -13.90
N LEU A 18 -18.88 0.46 -13.48
CA LEU A 18 -18.87 -0.28 -12.23
C LEU A 18 -18.91 0.72 -11.06
N ASP A 19 -19.62 0.34 -10.02
CA ASP A 19 -19.58 1.03 -8.74
C ASP A 19 -18.45 0.40 -7.89
N PRO A 20 -17.34 1.11 -7.62
CA PRO A 20 -16.24 0.56 -6.81
C PRO A 20 -16.63 0.19 -5.37
N GLU A 21 -17.79 0.66 -4.90
CA GLU A 21 -18.30 0.35 -3.56
C GLU A 21 -19.17 -0.93 -3.56
N ASP A 22 -19.52 -1.48 -4.73
CA ASP A 22 -20.26 -2.74 -4.85
C ASP A 22 -19.38 -3.92 -4.40
N ARG A 23 -19.82 -4.58 -3.31
CA ARG A 23 -19.13 -5.74 -2.72
C ARG A 23 -19.17 -6.97 -3.62
N ALA A 24 -20.18 -7.12 -4.49
CA ALA A 24 -20.26 -8.27 -5.40
C ALA A 24 -19.13 -8.28 -6.44
N LEU A 25 -18.47 -7.14 -6.67
CA LEU A 25 -17.28 -7.07 -7.52
C LEU A 25 -16.07 -7.79 -6.90
N ASP A 26 -16.10 -8.09 -5.60
CA ASP A 26 -15.02 -8.80 -4.93
C ASP A 26 -15.15 -10.33 -5.08
N ASP A 27 -16.18 -10.84 -5.76
CA ASP A 27 -16.40 -12.28 -5.96
C ASP A 27 -15.68 -12.85 -7.20
N MET A 28 -15.02 -12.02 -8.00
CA MET A 28 -14.33 -12.44 -9.23
C MET A 28 -13.02 -11.71 -9.45
N THR A 29 -12.13 -12.33 -10.23
CA THR A 29 -10.86 -11.68 -10.58
C THR A 29 -11.06 -10.64 -11.68
N PHE A 30 -10.17 -9.66 -11.71
CA PHE A 30 -10.15 -8.65 -12.77
C PHE A 30 -9.88 -9.28 -14.14
N GLY A 31 -9.00 -10.29 -14.20
CA GLY A 31 -8.63 -11.02 -15.40
C GLY A 31 -9.79 -11.80 -16.00
N GLU A 32 -10.62 -12.45 -15.17
CA GLU A 32 -11.86 -13.10 -15.59
C GLU A 32 -12.82 -12.08 -16.23
N TRP A 33 -12.99 -10.93 -15.57
CA TRP A 33 -13.87 -9.86 -16.05
C TRP A 33 -13.38 -9.25 -17.38
N LEU A 34 -12.07 -9.09 -17.55
CA LEU A 34 -11.43 -8.60 -18.78
C LEU A 34 -11.55 -9.61 -19.92
N THR A 35 -11.31 -10.89 -19.64
CA THR A 35 -11.44 -11.97 -20.62
C THR A 35 -12.88 -12.06 -21.14
N ALA A 36 -13.88 -11.95 -20.25
CA ALA A 36 -15.29 -11.90 -20.64
C ALA A 36 -15.64 -10.69 -21.53
N ARG A 37 -14.78 -9.66 -21.57
CA ARG A 37 -14.89 -8.47 -22.43
C ARG A 37 -13.96 -8.50 -23.64
N GLY A 38 -13.44 -9.68 -23.96
CA GLY A 38 -12.65 -9.93 -25.16
C GLY A 38 -11.26 -9.29 -25.11
N GLN A 39 -10.70 -9.06 -23.92
CA GLN A 39 -9.28 -8.74 -23.78
C GLN A 39 -8.47 -10.02 -23.93
N ASP A 40 -7.48 -10.00 -24.82
CA ASP A 40 -6.51 -11.08 -24.95
C ASP A 40 -5.38 -10.95 -23.92
N THR A 41 -4.59 -12.00 -23.74
CA THR A 41 -3.46 -12.03 -22.80
C THR A 41 -2.50 -10.87 -23.04
N THR A 42 -2.20 -10.55 -24.29
CA THR A 42 -1.33 -9.41 -24.63
C THR A 42 -1.93 -8.08 -24.16
N ALA A 43 -3.22 -7.82 -24.36
CA ALA A 43 -3.85 -6.60 -23.87
C ALA A 43 -3.84 -6.53 -22.34
N ILE A 44 -4.05 -7.67 -21.67
CA ILE A 44 -3.97 -7.78 -20.22
C ILE A 44 -2.56 -7.39 -19.74
N GLU A 45 -1.53 -8.10 -20.21
CA GLU A 45 -0.14 -7.89 -19.78
C GLU A 45 0.40 -6.50 -20.12
N THR A 46 0.10 -6.00 -21.33
CA THR A 46 0.74 -4.78 -21.86
C THR A 46 0.01 -3.48 -21.50
N PHE A 47 -1.23 -3.55 -21.02
CA PHE A 47 -2.01 -2.37 -20.68
C PHE A 47 -2.65 -2.45 -19.30
N TRP A 48 -3.37 -3.54 -19.00
CA TRP A 48 -4.12 -3.66 -17.76
C TRP A 48 -3.20 -3.93 -16.55
N ASP A 49 -2.27 -4.87 -16.70
CA ASP A 49 -1.29 -5.20 -15.65
C ASP A 49 -0.27 -4.10 -15.43
N LEU A 50 0.04 -3.30 -16.45
CA LEU A 50 0.89 -2.12 -16.30
C LEU A 50 0.38 -1.16 -15.20
N ILE A 51 -0.92 -1.21 -14.90
CA ILE A 51 -1.59 -0.38 -13.89
C ILE A 51 -1.97 -1.21 -12.66
N VAL A 52 -2.61 -2.38 -12.83
CA VAL A 52 -3.12 -3.17 -11.68
C VAL A 52 -2.01 -3.78 -10.86
N LEU A 53 -0.99 -4.32 -11.51
CA LEU A 53 0.12 -4.96 -10.81
C LEU A 53 0.78 -4.01 -9.80
N PRO A 54 1.20 -2.78 -10.16
CA PRO A 54 1.81 -1.86 -9.19
C PRO A 54 0.84 -1.23 -8.19
N THR A 55 -0.47 -1.20 -8.46
CA THR A 55 -1.45 -0.49 -7.59
C THR A 55 -2.18 -1.42 -6.62
N VAL A 56 -2.43 -2.67 -7.02
CA VAL A 56 -3.04 -3.72 -6.19
C VAL A 56 -1.98 -4.67 -5.63
N ASN A 57 -0.78 -4.69 -6.21
CA ASN A 57 0.29 -5.62 -5.88
C ASN A 57 -0.07 -7.09 -6.18
N ALA A 58 -0.87 -7.30 -7.22
CA ALA A 58 -1.29 -8.59 -7.77
C ALA A 58 -1.56 -8.45 -9.27
N ALA A 59 -1.27 -9.47 -10.07
CA ALA A 59 -1.60 -9.48 -11.50
C ALA A 59 -3.12 -9.53 -11.70
N ALA A 60 -3.63 -9.06 -12.84
CA ALA A 60 -5.05 -9.06 -13.15
C ALA A 60 -5.68 -10.45 -13.02
N ALA A 61 -4.94 -11.51 -13.35
CA ALA A 61 -5.39 -12.89 -13.21
C ALA A 61 -5.88 -13.22 -11.80
N ASP A 62 -5.27 -12.63 -10.78
CA ASP A 62 -5.52 -12.93 -9.36
C ASP A 62 -6.18 -11.76 -8.62
N ALA A 63 -5.99 -10.53 -9.08
CA ALA A 63 -6.47 -9.32 -8.42
C ALA A 63 -8.01 -9.26 -8.36
N SER A 64 -8.55 -8.83 -7.22
CA SER A 64 -9.96 -8.51 -7.05
C SER A 64 -10.43 -7.49 -8.08
N LEU A 65 -11.56 -7.77 -8.75
CA LEU A 65 -12.20 -6.81 -9.65
C LEU A 65 -12.63 -5.55 -8.88
N LYS A 66 -13.09 -5.66 -7.62
CA LYS A 66 -13.46 -4.50 -6.80
C LYS A 66 -12.28 -3.54 -6.62
N LEU A 67 -11.12 -4.07 -6.25
CA LEU A 67 -9.91 -3.28 -6.04
C LEU A 67 -9.38 -2.68 -7.35
N ALA A 68 -9.37 -3.47 -8.44
CA ALA A 68 -9.00 -2.97 -9.76
C ALA A 68 -9.97 -1.87 -10.24
N ALA A 69 -11.28 -2.05 -10.04
CA ALA A 69 -12.28 -1.04 -10.34
C ALA A 69 -12.04 0.25 -9.54
N LYS A 70 -11.67 0.15 -8.26
CA LYS A 70 -11.28 1.33 -7.46
C LYS A 70 -10.13 2.10 -8.12
N VAL A 71 -9.07 1.40 -8.52
CA VAL A 71 -7.89 1.98 -9.18
C VAL A 71 -8.29 2.68 -10.47
N PHE A 72 -8.96 1.98 -11.39
CA PHE A 72 -9.28 2.54 -12.70
C PHE A 72 -10.36 3.60 -12.65
N VAL A 73 -11.46 3.36 -11.93
CA VAL A 73 -12.54 4.34 -11.87
C VAL A 73 -12.03 5.60 -11.20
N THR A 74 -11.44 5.48 -10.01
CA THR A 74 -11.01 6.65 -9.22
C THR A 74 -9.77 7.33 -9.79
N GLY A 75 -8.75 6.56 -10.16
CA GLY A 75 -7.44 7.08 -10.56
C GLY A 75 -7.27 7.34 -12.05
N LEU A 76 -8.26 6.99 -12.90
CA LEU A 76 -8.12 7.20 -14.36
C LEU A 76 -9.40 7.74 -15.02
N LEU A 77 -10.60 7.48 -14.49
CA LEU A 77 -11.85 7.64 -15.25
C LEU A 77 -12.89 8.60 -14.63
N THR A 78 -12.56 9.24 -13.51
CA THR A 78 -13.41 10.24 -12.83
C THR A 78 -13.35 11.61 -13.50
N GLU A 79 -12.15 12.17 -13.66
CA GLU A 79 -11.91 13.51 -14.21
C GLU A 79 -10.59 13.59 -14.98
N ALA A 80 -10.37 14.68 -15.72
CA ALA A 80 -9.22 14.81 -16.64
C ALA A 80 -7.85 14.72 -15.94
N GLY A 81 -7.74 15.21 -14.69
CA GLY A 81 -6.52 15.14 -13.89
C GLY A 81 -6.45 13.91 -12.96
N ALA A 82 -7.41 12.99 -13.02
CA ALA A 82 -7.43 11.82 -12.13
C ALA A 82 -6.17 10.95 -12.28
N ALA A 83 -5.61 10.94 -13.49
CA ALA A 83 -4.42 10.18 -13.86
C ALA A 83 -3.11 10.95 -13.65
N ASP A 84 -3.15 12.15 -13.07
CA ASP A 84 -1.94 12.93 -12.81
C ASP A 84 -1.08 12.23 -11.75
N ILE A 85 0.19 12.00 -12.08
CA ILE A 85 1.13 11.32 -11.19
C ILE A 85 1.96 12.37 -10.44
N GLY A 86 1.83 12.37 -9.11
CA GLY A 86 2.69 13.13 -8.22
C GLY A 86 3.94 12.32 -7.85
N TRP A 87 5.10 12.97 -7.89
CA TRP A 87 6.38 12.36 -7.53
C TRP A 87 7.05 13.07 -6.36
N ALA A 88 7.53 12.30 -5.38
CA ALA A 88 8.23 12.84 -4.23
C ALA A 88 9.68 13.19 -4.60
N ARG A 89 10.03 14.49 -4.50
CA ARG A 89 11.39 15.00 -4.73
C ARG A 89 12.35 14.74 -3.56
N VAL A 90 11.84 14.26 -2.44
CA VAL A 90 12.59 13.93 -1.22
C VAL A 90 12.27 12.49 -0.81
N PRO A 91 13.08 11.86 0.06
CA PRO A 91 12.76 10.56 0.62
C PRO A 91 11.37 10.55 1.28
N LEU A 92 10.62 9.46 1.10
CA LEU A 92 9.27 9.33 1.67
C LEU A 92 9.28 9.39 3.21
N SER A 93 10.38 9.01 3.86
CA SER A 93 10.58 9.17 5.30
C SER A 93 10.46 10.63 5.75
N ALA A 94 10.96 11.58 4.94
CA ALA A 94 10.87 13.01 5.25
C ALA A 94 9.43 13.53 5.15
N LEU A 95 8.64 13.00 4.21
CA LEU A 95 7.24 13.40 3.98
C LEU A 95 6.26 12.77 4.98
N HIS A 96 6.45 11.49 5.30
CA HIS A 96 5.49 10.74 6.11
C HIS A 96 5.98 10.54 7.54
N GLY A 97 7.21 10.06 7.74
CA GLY A 97 7.74 9.75 9.07
C GLY A 97 8.12 11.01 9.86
N ASP A 98 9.11 11.75 9.36
CA ASP A 98 9.68 12.89 10.08
C ASP A 98 8.68 14.04 10.20
N ALA A 99 7.88 14.28 9.15
CA ALA A 99 6.85 15.32 9.19
C ALA A 99 5.74 14.97 10.18
N ALA A 100 5.26 13.72 10.22
CA ALA A 100 4.26 13.30 11.19
C ALA A 100 4.80 13.38 12.63
N ARG A 101 6.05 12.94 12.87
CA ARG A 101 6.71 13.09 14.17
C ARG A 101 6.73 14.55 14.62
N ARG A 102 7.25 15.45 13.78
CA ARG A 102 7.32 16.89 14.09
C ARG A 102 5.93 17.47 14.39
N ALA A 103 4.91 17.08 13.61
CA ALA A 103 3.55 17.56 13.83
C ALA A 103 2.95 17.06 15.16
N LEU A 104 3.18 15.79 15.51
CA LEU A 104 2.73 15.22 16.78
C LEU A 104 3.43 15.89 17.97
N GLU A 105 4.76 16.04 17.91
CA GLU A 105 5.55 16.67 18.97
C GLU A 105 5.19 18.16 19.14
N ALA A 106 4.95 18.89 18.05
CA ALA A 106 4.49 20.28 18.10
C ALA A 106 3.08 20.43 18.70
N ALA A 107 2.25 19.40 18.61
CA ALA A 107 0.94 19.35 19.26
C ALA A 107 0.99 18.87 20.71
N GLY A 108 2.19 18.64 21.27
CA GLY A 108 2.40 18.14 22.64
C GLY A 108 2.30 16.63 22.79
N GLY A 109 2.20 15.89 21.68
CA GLY A 109 2.26 14.42 21.68
C GLY A 109 3.69 13.90 21.84
N GLU A 110 3.81 12.64 22.26
CA GLU A 110 5.11 11.97 22.42
C GLU A 110 5.25 10.83 21.41
N VAL A 111 6.40 10.75 20.73
CA VAL A 111 6.71 9.68 19.77
C VAL A 111 7.83 8.79 20.28
N ARG A 112 7.44 7.65 20.88
CA ARG A 112 8.36 6.65 21.41
C ARG A 112 8.69 5.57 20.38
N SER A 113 9.97 5.43 20.04
CA SER A 113 10.49 4.34 19.18
C SER A 113 11.12 3.24 20.03
N ARG A 114 11.23 2.01 19.48
CA ARG A 114 11.78 0.84 20.18
C ARG A 114 10.98 0.42 21.41
N VAL A 115 9.67 0.70 21.42
CA VAL A 115 8.74 0.30 22.49
C VAL A 115 7.71 -0.66 21.90
N PRO A 116 8.03 -1.96 21.77
CA PRO A 116 7.08 -2.93 21.23
C PRO A 116 5.89 -3.11 22.19
N VAL A 117 4.68 -2.93 21.68
CA VAL A 117 3.44 -3.26 22.40
C VAL A 117 3.23 -4.77 22.35
N LYS A 118 2.84 -5.36 23.48
CA LYS A 118 2.57 -6.80 23.63
C LYS A 118 1.09 -7.11 23.73
N ALA A 119 0.31 -6.20 24.31
CA ALA A 119 -1.14 -6.35 24.43
C ALA A 119 -1.80 -4.99 24.69
N VAL A 120 -3.08 -4.88 24.32
CA VAL A 120 -3.97 -3.81 24.75
C VAL A 120 -5.17 -4.47 25.42
N ARG A 121 -5.50 -4.07 26.64
CA ARG A 121 -6.58 -4.68 27.43
C ARG A 121 -7.43 -3.62 28.13
N PRO A 122 -8.67 -3.94 28.52
CA PRO A 122 -9.38 -3.13 29.50
C PRO A 122 -8.58 -3.03 30.80
N GLY A 123 -8.33 -1.80 31.24
CA GLY A 123 -7.80 -1.46 32.56
C GLY A 123 -8.93 -0.95 33.47
N GLY A 124 -8.63 -0.64 34.73
CA GLY A 124 -9.63 -0.28 35.74
C GLY A 124 -10.66 0.77 35.28
N GLU A 125 -10.20 1.93 34.81
CA GLU A 125 -11.07 3.03 34.31
C GLU A 125 -10.82 3.37 32.82
N GLY A 126 -9.99 2.59 32.12
CA GLY A 126 -9.56 2.88 30.75
C GLY A 126 -8.98 1.67 30.02
N LEU A 127 -7.89 1.88 29.27
CA LEU A 127 -7.17 0.85 28.53
C LEU A 127 -5.72 0.79 29.02
N GLU A 128 -5.23 -0.43 29.21
CA GLU A 128 -3.84 -0.73 29.53
C GLU A 128 -3.11 -1.18 28.25
N VAL A 129 -2.08 -0.44 27.86
CA VAL A 129 -1.15 -0.80 26.79
C VAL A 129 0.10 -1.41 27.41
N GLN A 130 0.22 -2.73 27.31
CA GLN A 130 1.33 -3.48 27.86
C GLN A 130 2.55 -3.42 26.92
N THR A 131 3.71 -3.05 27.47
CA THR A 131 5.01 -3.09 26.79
C THR A 131 5.95 -4.02 27.54
N ASP A 132 7.20 -4.16 27.09
CA ASP A 132 8.22 -4.94 27.82
C ASP A 132 8.63 -4.29 29.14
N GLU A 133 8.60 -2.95 29.24
CA GLU A 133 9.14 -2.22 30.39
C GLU A 133 8.07 -1.70 31.36
N GLN A 134 6.87 -1.39 30.83
CA GLN A 134 5.82 -0.72 31.59
C GLN A 134 4.43 -1.00 31.02
N VAL A 135 3.41 -0.63 31.80
CA VAL A 135 2.03 -0.52 31.36
C VAL A 135 1.72 0.97 31.19
N ILE A 136 1.14 1.33 30.05
CA ILE A 136 0.73 2.70 29.74
C ILE A 136 -0.80 2.75 29.81
N GLU A 137 -1.35 3.59 30.68
CA GLU A 137 -2.78 3.88 30.75
C GLU A 137 -3.19 4.82 29.61
N ALA A 138 -4.34 4.56 28.99
CA ALA A 138 -4.91 5.38 27.94
C ALA A 138 -6.44 5.40 27.97
N ASP A 139 -7.05 6.54 27.67
CA ASP A 139 -8.51 6.65 27.51
C ASP A 139 -8.99 5.99 26.21
N SER A 140 -8.14 6.00 25.18
CA SER A 140 -8.42 5.40 23.87
C SER A 140 -7.12 4.96 23.19
N VAL A 141 -7.18 3.92 22.38
CA VAL A 141 -6.04 3.34 21.66
C VAL A 141 -6.39 3.15 20.19
N VAL A 142 -5.53 3.66 19.30
CA VAL A 142 -5.57 3.34 17.87
C VAL A 142 -4.51 2.28 17.58
N VAL A 143 -4.94 1.11 17.14
CA VAL A 143 -4.09 -0.01 16.75
C VAL A 143 -3.77 0.11 15.26
N ALA A 144 -2.57 0.63 14.97
CA ALA A 144 -2.09 0.91 13.61
C ALA A 144 -1.02 -0.09 13.13
N VAL A 145 -1.25 -1.38 13.34
CA VAL A 145 -0.29 -2.47 13.04
C VAL A 145 -0.69 -3.25 11.79
N PRO A 146 0.22 -4.06 11.21
CA PRO A 146 -0.14 -5.05 10.19
C PRO A 146 -1.29 -5.97 10.64
N HIS A 147 -2.11 -6.42 9.70
CA HIS A 147 -3.35 -7.16 9.98
C HIS A 147 -3.10 -8.48 10.75
N ASP A 148 -1.99 -9.15 10.48
CA ASP A 148 -1.57 -10.41 11.09
C ASP A 148 -1.08 -10.25 12.55
N ALA A 149 -0.71 -9.03 12.96
CA ALA A 149 -0.31 -8.72 14.33
C ALA A 149 -1.51 -8.44 15.27
N VAL A 150 -2.70 -8.16 14.73
CA VAL A 150 -3.87 -7.72 15.50
C VAL A 150 -4.29 -8.77 16.52
N ALA A 151 -4.35 -10.05 16.11
CA ALA A 151 -4.81 -11.13 16.98
C ALA A 151 -3.91 -11.35 18.21
N ALA A 152 -2.61 -11.05 18.09
CA ALA A 152 -1.67 -11.14 19.20
C ALA A 152 -1.78 -9.98 20.19
N LEU A 153 -2.25 -8.81 19.73
CA LEU A 153 -2.32 -7.58 20.55
C LEU A 153 -3.67 -7.39 21.25
N LEU A 154 -4.77 -7.88 20.68
CA LEU A 154 -6.12 -7.64 21.17
C LEU A 154 -6.80 -8.90 21.72
N PRO A 155 -7.66 -8.79 22.74
CA PRO A 155 -8.47 -9.92 23.21
C PRO A 155 -9.30 -10.53 22.07
N SER A 156 -9.50 -11.84 22.08
CA SER A 156 -10.31 -12.53 21.06
C SER A 156 -11.73 -11.95 20.97
N GLY A 157 -12.22 -11.77 19.74
CA GLY A 157 -13.54 -11.20 19.48
C GLY A 157 -13.59 -9.67 19.53
N THR A 158 -12.46 -8.99 19.73
CA THR A 158 -12.40 -7.52 19.66
C THR A 158 -12.60 -7.04 18.22
N VAL A 159 -12.12 -7.78 17.23
CA VAL A 159 -12.23 -7.42 15.81
C VAL A 159 -13.08 -8.46 15.07
N ALA A 160 -13.92 -8.01 14.14
CA ALA A 160 -14.66 -8.91 13.26
C ALA A 160 -13.68 -9.78 12.48
N ALA A 161 -13.91 -11.10 12.46
CA ALA A 161 -13.03 -12.07 11.82
C ALA A 161 -11.55 -11.98 12.27
N GLN A 162 -11.28 -11.57 13.52
CA GLN A 162 -9.93 -11.33 14.06
C GLN A 162 -8.91 -12.45 13.75
N ASP A 163 -9.28 -13.71 14.00
CA ASP A 163 -8.39 -14.86 13.77
C ASP A 163 -8.17 -15.16 12.28
N ARG A 164 -9.05 -14.65 11.42
CA ARG A 164 -9.00 -14.81 9.96
C ARG A 164 -8.31 -13.64 9.27
N LEU A 165 -7.86 -12.61 10.00
CA LEU A 165 -7.13 -11.50 9.39
C LEU A 165 -5.85 -11.97 8.68
N VAL A 166 -5.22 -13.05 9.15
CA VAL A 166 -4.08 -13.69 8.48
C VAL A 166 -4.42 -14.23 7.08
N GLU A 167 -5.69 -14.53 6.80
CA GLU A 167 -6.16 -14.98 5.48
C GLU A 167 -6.12 -13.85 4.43
N LEU A 168 -5.98 -12.58 4.83
CA LEU A 168 -5.72 -11.48 3.89
C LEU A 168 -4.42 -11.69 3.12
N GLY A 169 -3.49 -12.48 3.66
CA GLY A 169 -2.19 -12.75 3.07
C GLY A 169 -1.36 -11.49 2.85
N THR A 170 -0.20 -11.67 2.25
CA THR A 170 0.70 -10.56 1.94
C THR A 170 1.33 -10.70 0.57
N SER A 171 1.56 -9.58 -0.10
CA SER A 171 2.30 -9.55 -1.37
C SER A 171 3.63 -8.80 -1.20
N PRO A 172 4.76 -9.35 -1.67
CA PRO A 172 6.06 -8.74 -1.50
C PRO A 172 6.34 -7.64 -2.54
N ILE A 173 7.19 -6.69 -2.15
CA ILE A 173 7.78 -5.69 -3.06
C ILE A 173 9.30 -5.75 -2.94
N VAL A 174 9.99 -5.72 -4.08
CA VAL A 174 11.45 -5.64 -4.16
C VAL A 174 11.83 -4.38 -4.92
N ASN A 175 12.79 -3.61 -4.40
CA ASN A 175 13.41 -2.53 -5.16
C ASN A 175 14.90 -2.78 -5.34
N VAL A 176 15.38 -2.63 -6.57
CA VAL A 176 16.79 -2.74 -6.94
C VAL A 176 17.28 -1.36 -7.34
N HIS A 177 18.12 -0.77 -6.48
CA HIS A 177 18.76 0.52 -6.71
C HIS A 177 20.12 0.30 -7.35
N LEU A 178 20.36 0.95 -8.48
CA LEU A 178 21.59 0.88 -9.27
C LEU A 178 22.12 2.30 -9.45
N VAL A 179 23.31 2.57 -8.90
CA VAL A 179 24.00 3.85 -9.08
C VAL A 179 24.97 3.71 -10.24
N TYR A 180 24.70 4.40 -11.34
CA TYR A 180 25.56 4.48 -12.50
C TYR A 180 26.60 5.60 -12.36
N ASP A 181 27.78 5.39 -12.93
CA ASP A 181 28.89 6.34 -13.00
C ASP A 181 28.58 7.63 -13.81
N ARG A 182 27.46 7.65 -14.54
CA ARG A 182 26.96 8.77 -15.35
C ARG A 182 25.45 8.64 -15.58
N PRO A 183 24.77 9.69 -16.08
CA PRO A 183 23.38 9.59 -16.47
C PRO A 183 23.20 8.64 -17.67
N VAL A 184 22.22 7.75 -17.57
CA VAL A 184 21.84 6.76 -18.57
C VAL A 184 20.40 6.96 -19.08
N THR A 185 19.65 7.90 -18.51
CA THR A 185 18.35 8.38 -18.97
C THR A 185 18.10 9.81 -18.50
N ASP A 186 17.24 10.55 -19.20
CA ASP A 186 16.72 11.87 -18.82
C ASP A 186 15.26 11.83 -18.31
N LEU A 187 14.68 10.63 -18.19
CA LEU A 187 13.33 10.43 -17.69
C LEU A 187 13.30 10.41 -16.16
N ASP A 188 12.37 11.16 -15.56
CA ASP A 188 12.13 11.09 -14.10
C ASP A 188 11.68 9.69 -13.67
N PHE A 189 10.87 9.02 -14.50
CA PHE A 189 10.50 7.62 -14.35
C PHE A 189 9.93 7.07 -15.67
N PHE A 190 9.87 5.75 -15.79
CA PHE A 190 9.18 5.06 -16.88
C PHE A 190 8.68 3.68 -16.45
N ALA A 191 7.64 3.21 -17.12
CA ALA A 191 7.15 1.84 -17.03
C ALA A 191 7.54 1.07 -18.28
N THR A 192 7.77 -0.23 -18.15
CA THR A 192 8.21 -1.07 -19.27
C THR A 192 7.18 -2.13 -19.63
N VAL A 193 7.22 -2.56 -20.89
CA VAL A 193 6.40 -3.65 -21.40
C VAL A 193 7.34 -4.64 -22.06
N GLY A 194 7.19 -5.93 -21.75
CA GLY A 194 8.09 -6.98 -22.25
C GLY A 194 9.49 -6.92 -21.63
N SER A 195 9.57 -6.48 -20.38
CA SER A 195 10.76 -6.51 -19.54
C SER A 195 10.36 -6.84 -18.11
N ASP A 196 11.25 -7.48 -17.37
CA ASP A 196 11.08 -7.71 -15.94
C ASP A 196 11.19 -6.40 -15.14
N ALA A 197 11.81 -5.35 -15.70
CA ALA A 197 11.98 -4.07 -15.05
C ALA A 197 10.68 -3.24 -15.05
N GLN A 198 9.70 -3.62 -14.23
CA GLN A 198 8.33 -3.08 -14.23
C GLN A 198 8.27 -1.54 -14.28
N TYR A 199 8.67 -0.88 -13.19
CA TYR A 199 8.78 0.57 -13.10
C TYR A 199 10.19 0.96 -12.68
N VAL A 200 10.74 1.97 -13.36
CA VAL A 200 12.07 2.50 -13.10
C VAL A 200 11.96 3.97 -12.76
N PHE A 201 12.56 4.37 -11.65
CA PHE A 201 12.48 5.73 -11.13
C PHE A 201 13.87 6.33 -10.96
N ASP A 202 14.04 7.58 -11.38
CA ASP A 202 15.22 8.37 -11.04
C ASP A 202 15.13 8.79 -9.56
N ARG A 203 16.07 8.27 -8.76
CA ARG A 203 16.23 8.56 -7.34
C ARG A 203 17.51 9.33 -7.06
N THR A 204 18.18 9.88 -8.06
CA THR A 204 19.45 10.60 -7.95
C THR A 204 19.38 11.72 -6.90
N ALA A 205 18.39 12.61 -7.04
CA ALA A 205 18.18 13.69 -6.06
C ALA A 205 17.80 13.15 -4.67
N GLY A 206 16.93 12.14 -4.61
CA GLY A 206 16.51 11.51 -3.35
C GLY A 206 17.61 10.75 -2.64
N ALA A 207 18.62 10.28 -3.38
CA ALA A 207 19.83 9.64 -2.87
C ALA A 207 20.92 10.66 -2.49
N GLY A 208 20.70 11.96 -2.75
CA GLY A 208 21.67 13.01 -2.47
C GLY A 208 22.90 12.98 -3.36
N LEU A 209 22.78 12.46 -4.59
CA LEU A 209 23.86 12.43 -5.56
C LEU A 209 23.87 13.74 -6.38
N ASP A 210 24.96 14.49 -6.31
CA ASP A 210 25.19 15.74 -7.05
C ASP A 210 26.53 15.75 -7.82
N ASP A 211 27.21 14.60 -7.89
CA ASP A 211 28.54 14.41 -8.46
C ASP A 211 28.55 13.90 -9.91
N GLY A 212 27.39 13.96 -10.58
CA GLY A 212 27.21 13.52 -11.96
C GLY A 212 26.85 12.03 -12.12
N ARG A 213 26.74 11.27 -11.03
CA ARG A 213 26.19 9.91 -11.04
C ARG A 213 24.66 9.91 -11.11
N GLN A 214 24.06 8.80 -11.51
CA GLN A 214 22.60 8.62 -11.54
C GLN A 214 22.17 7.37 -10.79
N CYS A 215 21.19 7.50 -9.89
CA CYS A 215 20.60 6.37 -9.16
C CYS A 215 19.24 6.03 -9.77
N LEU A 216 19.12 4.84 -10.36
CA LEU A 216 17.86 4.29 -10.85
C LEU A 216 17.35 3.22 -9.90
N ALA A 217 16.08 3.30 -9.49
CA ALA A 217 15.40 2.29 -8.70
C ALA A 217 14.41 1.53 -9.58
N VAL A 218 14.65 0.22 -9.75
CA VAL A 218 13.69 -0.70 -10.36
C VAL A 218 12.77 -1.23 -9.27
N SER A 219 11.49 -0.89 -9.34
CA SER A 219 10.45 -1.30 -8.39
C SER A 219 9.65 -2.47 -8.93
N LEU A 220 9.56 -3.55 -8.16
CA LEU A 220 8.92 -4.80 -8.54
C LEU A 220 7.76 -5.10 -7.58
N SER A 221 6.57 -5.19 -8.13
CA SER A 221 5.33 -5.56 -7.44
C SER A 221 5.00 -7.04 -7.69
N ALA A 222 4.24 -7.66 -6.80
CA ALA A 222 3.98 -9.09 -6.72
C ALA A 222 5.29 -9.89 -6.90
N ALA A 223 6.29 -9.50 -6.10
CA ALA A 223 7.68 -9.87 -6.33
C ALA A 223 8.04 -11.29 -5.83
N ASP A 224 7.10 -12.22 -5.79
CA ASP A 224 7.28 -13.57 -5.24
C ASP A 224 8.42 -14.33 -5.93
N SER A 225 8.61 -14.13 -7.23
CA SER A 225 9.72 -14.72 -7.99
C SER A 225 11.08 -14.11 -7.67
N TYR A 226 11.12 -12.89 -7.11
CA TYR A 226 12.34 -12.12 -6.86
C TYR A 226 12.72 -12.05 -5.36
N ILE A 227 11.74 -12.15 -4.45
CA ILE A 227 11.93 -11.88 -3.03
C ILE A 227 12.99 -12.77 -2.37
N GLY A 228 13.08 -14.03 -2.80
CA GLY A 228 14.05 -15.01 -2.32
C GLY A 228 15.39 -15.04 -3.07
N MET A 229 15.55 -14.26 -4.15
CA MET A 229 16.78 -14.26 -4.94
C MET A 229 17.93 -13.55 -4.21
N ALA A 230 19.16 -14.00 -4.47
CA ALA A 230 20.35 -13.34 -3.95
C ALA A 230 20.46 -11.91 -4.52
N SER A 231 20.91 -10.95 -3.71
CA SER A 231 21.01 -9.55 -4.13
C SER A 231 21.92 -9.36 -5.35
N GLY A 232 23.01 -10.13 -5.45
CA GLY A 232 23.93 -10.06 -6.60
C GLY A 232 23.28 -10.52 -7.91
N ASP A 233 22.40 -11.52 -7.86
CA ASP A 233 21.67 -12.02 -9.03
C ASP A 233 20.65 -11.00 -9.51
N LEU A 234 19.91 -10.39 -8.58
CA LEU A 234 18.98 -9.30 -8.89
C LEU A 234 19.71 -8.10 -9.50
N VAL A 235 20.80 -7.66 -8.89
CA VAL A 235 21.62 -6.55 -9.42
C VAL A 235 22.11 -6.86 -10.83
N SER A 236 22.65 -8.06 -11.06
CA SER A 236 23.16 -8.47 -12.37
C SER A 236 22.03 -8.52 -13.41
N HIS A 237 20.89 -9.13 -13.06
CA HIS A 237 19.71 -9.25 -13.92
C HIS A 237 19.17 -7.89 -14.34
N PHE A 238 18.91 -7.00 -13.37
CA PHE A 238 18.33 -5.69 -13.67
C PHE A 238 19.33 -4.72 -14.29
N THR A 239 20.64 -4.88 -14.07
CA THR A 239 21.65 -4.14 -14.83
C THR A 239 21.59 -4.52 -16.32
N ALA A 240 21.44 -5.81 -16.62
CA ALA A 240 21.31 -6.29 -18.01
C ALA A 240 20.00 -5.83 -18.66
N GLU A 241 18.88 -5.90 -17.93
CA GLU A 241 17.59 -5.41 -18.44
C GLU A 241 17.61 -3.90 -18.70
N LEU A 242 18.19 -3.09 -17.79
CA LEU A 242 18.33 -1.66 -18.03
C LEU A 242 19.25 -1.34 -19.21
N ALA A 243 20.33 -2.08 -19.42
CA ALA A 243 21.18 -1.92 -20.61
C ALA A 243 20.44 -2.25 -21.92
N ARG A 244 19.51 -3.21 -21.88
CA ARG A 244 18.65 -3.55 -23.02
C ARG A 244 17.61 -2.45 -23.31
N LEU A 245 17.09 -1.81 -22.27
CA LEU A 245 16.05 -0.78 -22.38
C LEU A 245 16.62 0.62 -22.68
N LEU A 246 17.79 0.93 -22.14
CA LEU A 246 18.42 2.24 -22.19
C LEU A 246 19.76 2.14 -22.92
N PRO A 247 19.86 2.60 -24.18
CA PRO A 247 21.10 2.52 -24.95
C PRO A 247 22.29 3.19 -24.24
N ALA A 248 22.06 4.28 -23.50
CA ALA A 248 23.12 4.99 -22.76
C ALA A 248 23.62 4.22 -21.52
N ALA A 249 22.88 3.23 -21.01
CA ALA A 249 23.37 2.32 -19.97
C ALA A 249 24.37 1.29 -20.51
N THR A 250 24.43 1.09 -21.83
CA THR A 250 25.44 0.20 -22.44
C THR A 250 26.85 0.77 -22.22
N GLY A 251 27.67 0.04 -21.49
CA GLY A 251 29.03 0.46 -21.13
C GLY A 251 29.11 1.50 -20.01
N ALA A 252 28.00 1.79 -19.33
CA ALA A 252 28.02 2.48 -18.05
C ALA A 252 28.36 1.49 -16.93
N THR A 253 28.99 1.99 -15.85
CA THR A 253 29.38 1.16 -14.71
C THR A 253 28.42 1.37 -13.56
N VAL A 254 27.87 0.30 -13.01
CA VAL A 254 27.16 0.36 -11.72
C VAL A 254 28.22 0.43 -10.61
N THR A 255 28.35 1.60 -9.97
CA THR A 255 29.34 1.85 -8.92
C THR A 255 28.87 1.38 -7.55
N GLU A 256 27.56 1.45 -7.30
CA GLU A 256 26.91 1.05 -6.05
C GLU A 256 25.56 0.41 -6.35
N SER A 257 25.13 -0.51 -5.49
CA SER A 257 23.79 -1.11 -5.59
C SER A 257 23.22 -1.47 -4.23
N ILE A 258 21.90 -1.38 -4.12
CA ILE A 258 21.15 -1.72 -2.91
C ILE A 258 19.87 -2.46 -3.31
N VAL A 259 19.61 -3.61 -2.69
CA VAL A 259 18.34 -4.33 -2.85
C VAL A 259 17.56 -4.24 -1.55
N THR A 260 16.40 -3.60 -1.58
CA THR A 260 15.46 -3.54 -0.45
C THR A 260 14.32 -4.51 -0.68
N ARG A 261 13.91 -5.23 0.38
CA ARG A 261 12.90 -6.29 0.32
C ARG A 261 11.86 -6.06 1.40
N GLU A 262 10.62 -5.91 0.98
CA GLU A 262 9.46 -5.85 1.86
C GLU A 262 8.65 -7.13 1.63
N ASN A 263 8.90 -8.17 2.45
CA ASN A 263 8.24 -9.49 2.30
C ASN A 263 6.71 -9.38 2.44
N SER A 264 6.25 -8.46 3.29
CA SER A 264 4.84 -8.24 3.59
C SER A 264 4.46 -6.78 3.31
N ALA A 265 4.74 -6.32 2.09
CA ALA A 265 4.58 -4.92 1.70
C ALA A 265 3.12 -4.46 1.72
N THR A 266 2.23 -5.31 1.23
CA THR A 266 0.79 -5.05 1.17
C THR A 266 0.01 -6.28 1.62
N PHE A 267 -1.28 -6.12 1.98
CA PHE A 267 -2.18 -7.27 1.97
C PHE A 267 -2.35 -7.76 0.52
N LEU A 268 -2.67 -9.04 0.33
CA LEU A 268 -2.82 -9.62 -1.00
C LEU A 268 -4.25 -9.38 -1.50
N GLY A 269 -4.42 -8.48 -2.48
CA GLY A 269 -5.74 -8.02 -2.95
C GLY A 269 -6.51 -9.01 -3.83
N LEU A 270 -6.79 -10.22 -3.35
CA LEU A 270 -7.58 -11.25 -4.04
C LEU A 270 -9.10 -11.04 -3.87
N PRO A 271 -9.93 -11.67 -4.73
CA PRO A 271 -11.35 -11.85 -4.46
C PRO A 271 -11.63 -12.41 -3.05
N GLY A 272 -12.69 -11.91 -2.41
CA GLY A 272 -13.13 -12.28 -1.08
C GLY A 272 -12.46 -11.52 0.07
N THR A 273 -11.40 -10.75 -0.20
CA THR A 273 -10.68 -10.00 0.84
C THR A 273 -11.53 -8.93 1.49
N ASP A 274 -12.51 -8.34 0.81
CA ASP A 274 -13.38 -7.30 1.37
C ASP A 274 -14.10 -7.76 2.63
N SER A 275 -14.48 -9.04 2.69
CA SER A 275 -15.16 -9.65 3.84
C SER A 275 -14.29 -9.79 5.10
N LEU A 276 -12.96 -9.73 4.94
CA LEU A 276 -11.99 -9.84 6.03
C LEU A 276 -11.56 -8.47 6.57
N ARG A 277 -11.80 -7.39 5.82
CA ARG A 277 -11.31 -6.06 6.16
C ARG A 277 -12.24 -5.43 7.20
N ALA A 278 -11.73 -5.28 8.41
CA ALA A 278 -12.46 -4.62 9.48
C ALA A 278 -12.54 -3.10 9.25
N GLY A 279 -13.65 -2.49 9.66
CA GLY A 279 -13.76 -1.05 9.79
C GLY A 279 -12.91 -0.50 10.94
N ALA A 280 -12.96 0.82 11.14
CA ALA A 280 -12.16 1.47 12.19
C ALA A 280 -12.66 1.19 13.62
N GLU A 281 -13.95 0.88 13.81
CA GLU A 281 -14.50 0.54 15.13
C GLU A 281 -14.23 -0.92 15.48
N SER A 282 -13.83 -1.15 16.73
CA SER A 282 -13.71 -2.50 17.30
C SER A 282 -14.86 -2.79 18.28
N GLY A 283 -15.00 -4.05 18.67
CA GLY A 283 -15.93 -4.49 19.72
C GLY A 283 -15.51 -4.10 21.14
N LEU A 284 -14.30 -3.56 21.32
CA LEU A 284 -13.81 -3.07 22.61
C LEU A 284 -13.89 -1.54 22.67
N PRO A 285 -14.73 -0.94 23.55
CA PRO A 285 -14.85 0.51 23.65
C PRO A 285 -13.51 1.20 23.87
N GLY A 286 -13.28 2.30 23.15
CA GLY A 286 -12.02 3.04 23.19
C GLY A 286 -10.90 2.48 22.32
N VAL A 287 -11.06 1.27 21.74
CA VAL A 287 -10.09 0.69 20.79
C VAL A 287 -10.56 0.84 19.35
N TYR A 288 -9.67 1.36 18.51
CA TYR A 288 -9.91 1.62 17.09
C TYR A 288 -8.80 1.02 16.23
N LEU A 289 -9.12 0.68 14.98
CA LEU A 289 -8.19 0.10 14.02
C LEU A 289 -7.78 1.11 12.96
N ALA A 290 -6.50 1.12 12.62
CA ALA A 290 -5.98 1.88 11.50
C ALA A 290 -5.01 1.04 10.68
N GLY A 291 -4.96 1.28 9.37
CA GLY A 291 -4.05 0.62 8.46
C GLY A 291 -4.63 0.51 7.05
N ALA A 292 -3.76 0.43 6.04
CA ALA A 292 -4.20 0.31 4.65
C ALA A 292 -5.07 -0.94 4.40
N TRP A 293 -4.94 -1.96 5.25
CA TRP A 293 -5.71 -3.20 5.20
C TRP A 293 -7.16 -3.06 5.68
N THR A 294 -7.48 -2.06 6.51
CA THR A 294 -8.85 -1.83 7.00
C THR A 294 -9.82 -1.50 5.84
N ASP A 295 -11.13 -1.57 6.08
CA ASP A 295 -12.19 -1.33 5.10
C ASP A 295 -12.25 0.16 4.69
N THR A 296 -11.31 0.54 3.82
CA THR A 296 -11.21 1.90 3.27
C THR A 296 -11.79 2.01 1.87
N GLY A 297 -12.13 0.87 1.25
CA GLY A 297 -12.44 0.76 -0.17
C GLY A 297 -11.23 0.92 -1.10
N TRP A 298 -10.03 1.19 -0.58
CA TRP A 298 -8.80 1.31 -1.39
C TRP A 298 -7.99 0.00 -1.36
N PRO A 299 -7.17 -0.28 -2.41
CA PRO A 299 -6.05 -1.20 -2.26
C PRO A 299 -5.06 -0.70 -1.19
N ALA A 300 -4.05 -1.50 -0.88
CA ALA A 300 -3.01 -1.19 0.11
C ALA A 300 -2.12 0.00 -0.32
N THR A 301 -2.66 1.21 -0.21
CA THR A 301 -2.05 2.45 -0.70
C THR A 301 -1.82 3.42 0.45
N MET A 302 -0.93 4.40 0.22
CA MET A 302 -0.72 5.50 1.19
C MET A 302 -2.01 6.29 1.45
N GLU A 303 -2.84 6.51 0.43
CA GLU A 303 -4.15 7.16 0.57
C GLU A 303 -5.09 6.34 1.48
N GLY A 304 -5.15 5.03 1.28
CA GLY A 304 -5.90 4.12 2.15
C GLY A 304 -5.41 4.20 3.61
N ALA A 305 -4.09 4.17 3.83
CA ALA A 305 -3.51 4.29 5.17
C ALA A 305 -3.88 5.62 5.86
N VAL A 306 -3.76 6.75 5.14
CA VAL A 306 -4.09 8.08 5.68
C VAL A 306 -5.59 8.21 5.98
N ARG A 307 -6.46 7.72 5.09
CA ARG A 307 -7.91 7.71 5.32
C ARG A 307 -8.28 6.90 6.56
N SER A 308 -7.71 5.70 6.68
CA SER A 308 -7.92 4.81 7.81
C SER A 308 -7.47 5.47 9.13
N GLY A 309 -6.24 5.98 9.18
CA GLY A 309 -5.72 6.68 10.37
C GLY A 309 -6.51 7.92 10.75
N THR A 310 -6.94 8.71 9.77
CA THR A 310 -7.78 9.90 10.00
C THR A 310 -9.14 9.51 10.58
N GLY A 311 -9.75 8.44 10.05
CA GLY A 311 -11.02 7.90 10.55
C GLY A 311 -10.91 7.44 12.01
N ALA A 312 -9.93 6.58 12.29
CA ALA A 312 -9.67 6.07 13.62
C ALA A 312 -9.34 7.18 14.63
N GLY A 313 -8.48 8.13 14.26
CA GLY A 313 -8.11 9.26 15.11
C GLY A 313 -9.30 10.16 15.48
N ARG A 314 -10.23 10.39 14.53
CA ARG A 314 -11.48 11.13 14.81
C ARG A 314 -12.39 10.40 15.78
N LEU A 315 -12.49 9.07 15.66
CA LEU A 315 -13.29 8.26 16.57
C LEU A 315 -12.68 8.27 17.99
N ALA A 316 -11.36 8.07 18.10
CA ALA A 316 -10.63 8.14 19.36
C ALA A 316 -10.78 9.49 20.06
N ALA A 317 -10.61 10.60 19.34
CA ALA A 317 -10.77 11.94 19.88
C ALA A 317 -12.21 12.20 20.39
N ARG A 318 -13.24 11.73 19.66
CA ARG A 318 -14.63 11.84 20.08
C ARG A 318 -14.90 11.01 21.34
N PHE A 319 -14.35 9.81 21.44
CA PHE A 319 -14.49 8.96 22.61
C PHE A 319 -13.88 9.63 23.85
N ALA A 320 -12.63 10.05 23.78
CA ALA A 320 -11.92 10.73 24.88
C ALA A 320 -12.68 11.99 25.36
N SER A 321 -13.24 12.78 24.43
CA SER A 321 -14.02 13.97 24.79
C SER A 321 -15.32 13.66 25.57
N ARG A 322 -15.97 12.53 25.29
CA ARG A 322 -17.19 12.11 25.99
C ARG A 322 -16.86 11.53 27.37
N SER A 323 -15.79 10.76 27.46
CA SER A 323 -15.30 10.20 28.73
C SER A 323 -14.87 11.30 29.70
N ALA A 324 -14.22 12.36 29.21
CA ALA A 324 -13.85 13.54 30.01
C ALA A 324 -15.05 14.44 30.40
N GLY A 325 -16.15 14.37 29.65
CA GLY A 325 -17.31 15.28 29.78
C GLY A 325 -18.42 14.82 30.73
N GLY A 326 -18.45 13.56 31.16
CA GLY A 326 -19.32 13.07 32.23
C GLY A 326 -20.82 13.42 32.11
N GLU A 327 -21.54 12.86 31.14
CA GLU A 327 -22.99 12.63 31.29
C GLU A 327 -23.27 11.14 31.19
N ALA A 328 -23.57 10.53 32.34
CA ALA A 328 -24.25 9.25 32.37
C ALA A 328 -25.59 9.40 31.63
N PRO A 329 -26.00 8.44 30.77
CA PRO A 329 -27.32 8.50 30.16
C PRO A 329 -28.35 8.42 31.29
N GLY A 330 -29.03 9.55 31.52
CA GLY A 330 -30.13 9.63 32.46
C GLY A 330 -31.16 8.56 32.12
N SER A 331 -31.48 7.72 33.11
CA SER A 331 -32.60 6.80 33.06
C SER A 331 -33.88 7.61 32.88
N ALA A 332 -34.37 7.65 31.64
CA ALA A 332 -35.75 8.04 31.39
C ALA A 332 -36.66 6.94 31.94
N ARG A 333 -37.41 7.28 32.98
CA ARG A 333 -38.56 6.52 33.49
C ARG A 333 -39.70 6.51 32.50
#